data_AF-A0A5C3NJ31-F1
#
_entry.id   AF-A0A5C3NJ31-F1
#
_cell.length_a   1.000
_cell.length_b   1.000
_cell.length_c   1.000
_cell.angle_alpha   90.00
_cell.angle_beta   90.00
_cell.angle_gamma   90.00
#
_symmetry.space_group_name_H-M   'P 1'
#
loop_
_entity.id
_entity.type
_entity.pdbx_description
1 polymer ?
#
loop_
_entity_poly.entity_id
_entity_poly.type
_entity_poly.pdbx_seq_one_letter_code
_entity_poly.pdbx_strand_id
1 'polypeptide(L)'
;LAVSLEDHLTERLKSLPALLPADLARQLTESLDFASAKLQEGGTPTVSYDLLSSVSKWSRTDAGRAALRSQEPPMEVHDYDMISLLAGTRTSPDRKFPIYVPESDVREEERLRAINDRKTITTLLNAVLSVGGAGFAAWYAAGQVRWRDEWRALLGMAVAAIVAIAEGILYVLWDSRR
;
A
#
# COMPACT_ATOMS: atom_id res chain seq x y z
N LEU A 1 18.72 1.37 -11.89
CA LEU A 1 17.56 1.18 -10.97
C LEU A 1 17.44 -0.31 -10.62
N ALA A 2 17.26 -0.71 -9.36
CA ALA A 2 17.23 -2.14 -8.98
C ALA A 2 15.79 -2.66 -8.85
N VAL A 3 15.53 -3.85 -9.42
CA VAL A 3 14.22 -4.53 -9.43
C VAL A 3 14.36 -5.91 -8.81
N SER A 4 13.30 -6.37 -8.12
CA SER A 4 13.23 -7.73 -7.59
C SER A 4 13.27 -8.75 -8.72
N LEU A 5 14.10 -9.76 -8.58
CA LEU A 5 14.19 -10.88 -9.52
C LEU A 5 13.31 -12.01 -9.00
N GLU A 6 12.26 -12.38 -9.74
CA GLU A 6 11.40 -13.52 -9.39
C GLU A 6 11.99 -14.84 -9.91
N ASP A 7 11.63 -15.96 -9.30
CA ASP A 7 12.20 -17.28 -9.62
C ASP A 7 12.01 -17.64 -11.11
N HIS A 8 10.82 -17.36 -11.64
CA HIS A 8 10.48 -17.62 -13.04
C HIS A 8 11.33 -16.78 -14.02
N LEU A 9 11.72 -15.56 -13.65
CA LEU A 9 12.63 -14.74 -14.44
C LEU A 9 14.06 -15.26 -14.38
N THR A 10 14.48 -15.74 -13.22
CA THR A 10 15.81 -16.31 -13.02
C THR A 10 16.01 -17.52 -13.93
N GLU A 11 15.03 -18.41 -14.01
CA GLU A 11 15.06 -19.57 -14.90
C GLU A 11 15.15 -19.18 -16.38
N ARG A 12 14.36 -18.19 -16.81
CA ARG A 12 14.37 -17.68 -18.19
C ARG A 12 15.65 -16.94 -18.57
N LEU A 13 16.27 -16.24 -17.62
CA LEU A 13 17.51 -15.49 -17.82
C LEU A 13 18.75 -16.39 -17.79
N LYS A 14 18.71 -17.57 -17.17
CA LYS A 14 19.84 -18.51 -17.11
C LYS A 14 20.24 -19.07 -18.48
N SER A 15 19.32 -19.17 -19.43
CA SER A 15 19.58 -19.74 -20.76
C SER A 15 20.12 -18.72 -21.78
N LEU A 16 19.96 -17.42 -21.50
CA LEU A 16 20.34 -16.30 -22.38
C LEU A 16 21.85 -15.98 -22.49
N PRO A 17 22.72 -16.21 -21.48
CA PRO A 17 24.13 -15.80 -21.56
C PRO A 17 24.90 -16.41 -22.73
N ALA A 18 24.49 -17.60 -23.19
CA ALA A 18 25.11 -18.27 -24.33
C ALA A 18 24.81 -17.61 -25.70
N LEU A 19 23.78 -16.77 -25.77
CA LEU A 19 23.29 -16.14 -27.01
C LEU A 19 23.57 -14.64 -27.06
N LEU A 20 23.82 -14.03 -25.91
CA LEU A 20 24.03 -12.59 -25.78
C LEU A 20 25.43 -12.19 -26.27
N PRO A 21 25.59 -10.95 -26.75
CA PRO A 21 26.91 -10.35 -26.95
C PRO A 21 27.74 -10.43 -25.67
N ALA A 22 29.06 -10.68 -25.80
CA ALA A 22 29.95 -10.98 -24.68
C ALA A 22 29.84 -9.99 -23.50
N ASP A 23 29.68 -8.70 -23.78
CA ASP A 23 29.54 -7.66 -22.76
C ASP A 23 28.25 -7.78 -21.94
N LEU A 24 27.12 -8.09 -22.60
CA LEU A 24 25.83 -8.28 -21.95
C LEU A 24 25.75 -9.63 -21.24
N ALA A 25 26.34 -10.67 -21.83
CA ALA A 25 26.45 -12.00 -21.22
C ALA A 25 27.19 -11.92 -19.88
N ARG A 26 28.33 -11.22 -19.84
CA ARG A 26 29.12 -11.04 -18.61
C ARG A 26 28.32 -10.32 -17.52
N GLN A 27 27.69 -9.19 -17.86
CA GLN A 27 26.90 -8.41 -16.90
C GLN A 27 25.69 -9.20 -16.38
N LEU A 28 25.06 -10.01 -17.23
CA LEU A 28 23.94 -10.87 -16.83
C LEU A 28 24.39 -11.96 -15.86
N THR A 29 25.47 -12.68 -16.17
CA THR A 29 26.02 -13.71 -15.28
C THR A 29 26.41 -13.15 -13.92
N GLU A 30 27.15 -12.04 -13.88
CA GLU A 30 27.53 -11.37 -12.63
C GLU A 30 26.30 -10.97 -11.79
N SER A 31 25.24 -10.48 -12.44
CA SER A 31 24.01 -10.10 -11.76
C SER A 31 23.21 -11.29 -11.23
N LEU A 32 23.23 -12.43 -11.92
CA LEU A 32 22.56 -13.67 -11.51
C LEU A 32 23.31 -14.34 -10.36
N ASP A 33 24.65 -14.31 -10.38
CA ASP A 33 25.50 -14.82 -9.30
C ASP A 33 25.30 -13.99 -8.02
N PHE A 34 25.28 -12.66 -8.15
CA PHE A 34 24.98 -11.76 -7.04
C PHE A 34 23.57 -11.97 -6.47
N ALA A 35 22.56 -12.12 -7.34
CA ALA A 35 21.19 -12.40 -6.92
C ALA A 35 21.08 -13.74 -6.18
N SER A 36 21.79 -14.78 -6.65
CA SER A 36 21.82 -16.10 -6.02
C SER A 36 22.48 -16.08 -4.65
N ALA A 37 23.60 -15.35 -4.50
CA ALA A 37 24.26 -15.16 -3.21
C ALA A 37 23.35 -14.45 -2.20
N LYS A 38 22.65 -13.39 -2.64
CA LYS A 38 21.73 -12.63 -1.79
C LYS A 38 20.52 -13.46 -1.33
N LEU A 39 20.04 -14.37 -2.18
CA LEU A 39 18.98 -15.33 -1.80
C LEU A 39 19.47 -16.28 -0.69
N GLN A 40 20.72 -16.76 -0.74
CA GLN A 40 21.30 -17.63 0.30
C GLN A 40 21.47 -16.91 1.65
N GLU A 41 21.69 -15.59 1.63
CA GLU A 41 21.76 -14.74 2.81
C GLU A 41 20.36 -14.33 3.35
N GLY A 42 19.27 -14.84 2.74
CA GLY A 42 17.89 -14.50 3.12
C GLY A 42 17.43 -13.12 2.65
N GLY A 43 18.17 -12.47 1.75
CA GLY A 43 17.82 -11.21 1.12
C GLY A 43 16.98 -11.38 -0.15
N THR A 44 16.32 -10.31 -0.59
CA THR A 44 15.57 -10.33 -1.86
C THR A 44 16.55 -10.24 -3.05
N PRO A 45 16.57 -11.21 -3.98
CA PRO A 45 17.41 -11.18 -5.17
C PRO A 45 17.02 -9.98 -6.04
N THR A 46 18.02 -9.24 -6.51
CA THR A 46 17.83 -7.99 -7.25
C THR A 46 18.70 -7.92 -8.49
N VAL A 47 18.15 -7.40 -9.59
CA VAL A 47 18.86 -7.16 -10.85
C VAL A 47 18.70 -5.71 -11.30
N SER A 48 19.65 -5.20 -12.07
CA SER A 48 19.55 -3.86 -12.66
C SER A 48 18.50 -3.81 -13.77
N TYR A 49 17.58 -2.86 -13.67
CA TYR A 49 16.59 -2.57 -14.71
C TYR A 49 17.25 -2.20 -16.04
N ASP A 50 18.37 -1.48 -16.01
CA ASP A 50 19.07 -1.02 -17.20
C ASP A 50 19.63 -2.22 -18.00
N LEU A 51 20.01 -3.28 -17.29
CA LEU A 51 20.45 -4.54 -17.87
C LEU A 51 19.28 -5.29 -18.51
N LEU A 52 18.15 -5.44 -17.81
CA LEU A 52 16.94 -6.07 -18.37
C LEU A 52 16.39 -5.30 -19.59
N SER A 53 16.44 -3.96 -19.55
CA SER A 53 16.07 -3.10 -20.67
C SER A 53 17.00 -3.32 -21.87
N SER A 54 18.30 -3.49 -21.63
CA SER A 54 19.27 -3.78 -22.69
C SER A 54 19.05 -5.16 -23.32
N VAL A 55 18.73 -6.17 -22.51
CA VAL A 55 18.35 -7.51 -23.00
C VAL A 55 17.05 -7.46 -23.82
N SER A 56 16.04 -6.73 -23.34
CA SER A 56 14.78 -6.47 -24.07
C SER A 56 15.00 -5.74 -25.40
N LYS A 57 15.92 -4.77 -25.46
CA LYS A 57 16.28 -4.11 -26.72
C LYS A 57 17.00 -5.04 -27.67
N TRP A 58 17.91 -5.87 -27.16
CA TRP A 58 18.63 -6.84 -27.98
C TRP A 58 17.69 -7.90 -28.57
N SER A 59 16.73 -8.43 -27.80
CA SER A 59 15.77 -9.43 -28.29
C SER A 59 14.86 -8.89 -29.42
N ARG A 60 14.71 -7.57 -29.54
CA ARG A 60 13.98 -6.91 -30.64
C ARG A 60 14.79 -6.77 -31.92
N THR A 61 16.11 -6.87 -31.86
CA THR A 61 16.99 -6.77 -33.04
C THR A 61 16.89 -8.03 -33.89
N ASP A 62 17.14 -7.92 -35.20
CA ASP A 62 17.09 -9.07 -36.10
C ASP A 62 18.12 -10.15 -35.72
N ALA A 63 19.30 -9.73 -35.25
CA ALA A 63 20.34 -10.63 -34.73
C ALA A 63 19.87 -11.39 -33.48
N GLY A 64 19.24 -10.69 -32.52
CA GLY A 64 18.70 -11.34 -31.31
C GLY A 64 17.55 -12.29 -31.62
N ARG A 65 16.65 -11.91 -32.53
CA ARG A 65 15.56 -12.78 -33.00
C ARG A 65 16.07 -14.05 -33.69
N ALA A 66 17.08 -13.91 -34.52
CA ALA A 66 17.72 -15.05 -35.18
C ALA A 66 18.38 -15.98 -34.15
N ALA A 67 19.12 -15.42 -33.18
CA ALA A 67 19.78 -16.18 -32.13
C ALA A 67 18.81 -16.97 -31.22
N LEU A 68 17.69 -16.34 -30.83
CA LEU A 68 16.65 -17.00 -30.02
C LEU A 68 15.94 -18.13 -30.77
N ARG A 69 15.69 -17.95 -32.07
CA ARG A 69 15.06 -18.96 -32.94
C ARG A 69 16.00 -20.10 -33.31
N SER A 70 17.32 -19.87 -33.28
CA SER A 70 18.32 -20.89 -33.60
C SER A 70 18.61 -21.88 -32.46
N GLN A 71 17.98 -21.70 -31.29
CA GLN A 71 18.14 -22.64 -30.17
C GLN A 71 17.21 -23.86 -30.28
N GLU A 72 17.63 -24.96 -29.65
CA GLU A 72 16.83 -26.18 -29.50
C GLU A 72 16.59 -26.44 -27.99
N PRO A 73 15.34 -26.33 -27.49
CA PRO A 73 14.11 -25.98 -28.20
C PRO A 73 14.03 -24.48 -28.59
N PRO A 74 13.32 -24.12 -29.67
CA PRO A 74 13.20 -22.74 -30.13
C PRO A 74 12.50 -21.89 -29.06
N MET A 75 13.18 -20.82 -28.66
CA MET A 75 12.67 -19.91 -27.64
C MET A 75 11.66 -18.92 -28.23
N GLU A 76 10.56 -18.66 -27.52
CA GLU A 76 9.60 -17.65 -27.95
C GLU A 76 10.18 -16.24 -27.76
N VAL A 77 10.37 -15.52 -28.86
CA VAL A 77 10.89 -14.14 -28.85
C VAL A 77 10.04 -13.22 -27.97
N HIS A 78 8.72 -13.45 -27.91
CA HIS A 78 7.80 -12.59 -27.17
C HIS A 78 8.08 -12.60 -25.65
N ASP A 79 8.53 -13.72 -25.10
CA ASP A 79 8.88 -13.87 -23.68
C ASP A 79 10.04 -12.95 -23.26
N TYR A 80 10.90 -12.56 -24.22
CA TYR A 80 12.09 -11.74 -23.99
C TYR A 80 11.91 -10.29 -24.43
N ASP A 81 10.85 -10.00 -25.18
CA ASP A 81 10.57 -8.66 -25.71
C ASP A 81 10.20 -7.66 -24.61
N MET A 82 9.51 -8.14 -23.58
CA MET A 82 8.99 -7.35 -22.46
C MET A 82 9.55 -7.82 -21.10
N ILE A 83 10.73 -8.45 -21.08
CA ILE A 83 11.32 -8.98 -19.84
C ILE A 83 11.57 -7.91 -18.76
N SER A 84 11.77 -6.65 -19.19
CA SER A 84 11.87 -5.49 -18.29
C SER A 84 10.55 -5.12 -17.62
N LEU A 85 9.41 -5.52 -18.17
CA LEU A 85 8.06 -5.31 -17.63
C LEU A 85 7.58 -6.49 -16.79
N LEU A 86 8.16 -7.68 -17.01
CA LEU A 86 7.99 -8.84 -16.15
C LEU A 86 8.80 -8.73 -14.86
N ALA A 87 9.81 -7.85 -14.82
CA ALA A 87 10.52 -7.50 -13.59
C ALA A 87 9.52 -6.94 -12.57
N GLY A 88 9.49 -7.54 -11.37
CA GLY A 88 8.40 -7.35 -10.41
C GLY A 88 8.07 -5.88 -10.08
N THR A 89 6.84 -5.64 -9.62
CA THR A 89 6.30 -4.29 -9.32
C THR A 89 7.01 -3.54 -8.19
N ARG A 90 7.95 -4.21 -7.49
CA ARG A 90 8.75 -3.61 -6.42
C ARG A 90 10.00 -2.96 -7.00
N THR A 91 9.91 -1.66 -7.25
CA THR A 91 11.08 -0.82 -7.51
C THR A 91 11.82 -0.55 -6.21
N SER A 92 13.13 -0.83 -6.17
CA SER A 92 13.99 -0.62 -4.99
C SER A 92 13.60 -1.42 -3.74
N PRO A 93 13.58 -2.77 -3.79
CA PRO A 93 13.31 -3.61 -2.62
C PRO A 93 14.36 -3.44 -1.50
N ASP A 94 15.57 -2.97 -1.83
CA ASP A 94 16.62 -2.62 -0.85
C ASP A 94 16.42 -1.26 -0.19
N ARG A 95 15.46 -0.46 -0.65
CA ARG A 95 15.20 0.86 -0.09
C ARG A 95 14.38 0.69 1.19
N LYS A 96 15.08 0.46 2.29
CA LYS A 96 14.51 0.64 3.62
C LYS A 96 14.02 2.09 3.70
N PHE A 97 12.74 2.28 4.02
CA PHE A 97 12.28 3.62 4.41
C PHE A 97 13.19 4.10 5.54
N PRO A 98 13.62 5.37 5.53
CA PRO A 98 14.36 5.89 6.67
C PRO A 98 13.52 5.62 7.92
N ILE A 99 14.14 5.01 8.92
CA ILE A 99 13.52 4.83 10.23
C ILE A 99 13.14 6.25 10.66
N TYR A 100 11.86 6.47 10.96
CA TYR A 100 11.44 7.75 11.50
C TYR A 100 12.15 7.92 12.85
N VAL A 101 13.10 8.85 12.88
CA VAL A 101 13.76 9.27 14.12
C VAL A 101 13.06 10.55 14.55
N PRO A 102 12.34 10.55 15.68
CA PRO A 102 11.76 11.75 16.24
C PRO A 102 12.88 12.77 16.49
N GLU A 103 12.66 14.02 16.12
CA GLU A 103 13.64 15.09 16.33
C GLU A 103 13.88 15.35 17.83
N SER A 104 12.89 15.04 18.66
CA SER A 104 12.98 14.91 20.11
C SER A 104 11.74 14.20 20.67
N ASP A 105 11.89 13.47 21.77
CA ASP A 105 10.78 12.81 22.47
C ASP A 105 9.69 13.82 22.87
N VAL A 106 10.10 15.04 23.25
CA VAL A 106 9.20 16.14 23.63
C VAL A 106 8.29 16.55 22.46
N ARG A 107 8.83 16.66 21.24
CA ARG A 107 8.06 17.09 20.06
C ARG A 107 7.10 16.00 19.59
N GLU A 108 7.42 14.73 19.83
CA GLU A 108 6.53 13.62 19.54
C GLU A 108 5.39 13.51 20.55
N GLU A 109 5.69 13.68 21.85
CA GLU A 109 4.66 13.76 22.88
C GLU A 109 3.66 14.90 22.62
N GLU A 110 4.14 16.08 22.22
CA GLU A 110 3.29 17.21 21.84
C GLU A 110 2.38 16.89 20.65
N ARG A 111 2.89 16.19 19.63
CA ARG A 111 2.10 15.75 18.48
C ARG A 111 1.02 14.74 18.89
N LEU A 112 1.39 13.76 19.70
CA LEU A 112 0.46 12.74 20.19
C LEU A 112 -0.64 13.37 21.05
N ARG A 113 -0.28 14.32 21.93
CA ARG A 113 -1.25 15.11 22.71
C ARG A 113 -2.17 15.92 21.80
N ALA A 114 -1.63 16.64 20.81
CA ALA A 114 -2.43 17.42 19.88
C ALA A 114 -3.40 16.57 19.04
N ILE A 115 -2.99 15.37 18.60
CA ILE A 115 -3.85 14.43 17.87
C ILE A 115 -4.96 13.93 18.79
N ASN A 116 -4.61 13.60 20.03
CA ASN A 116 -5.56 13.14 21.02
C ASN A 116 -6.60 14.22 21.39
N ASP A 117 -6.15 15.45 21.65
CA ASP A 117 -7.01 16.56 22.01
C ASP A 117 -8.02 16.85 20.90
N ARG A 118 -7.56 16.85 19.64
CA ARG A 118 -8.46 16.98 18.48
C ARG A 118 -9.50 15.88 18.44
N LYS A 119 -9.11 14.62 18.67
CA LYS A 119 -10.06 13.49 18.72
C LYS A 119 -11.10 13.70 19.82
N THR A 120 -10.67 14.04 21.03
CA THR A 120 -11.56 14.27 22.17
C THR A 120 -12.56 15.40 21.87
N ILE A 121 -12.08 16.53 21.32
CA ILE A 121 -12.93 17.66 20.94
C ILE A 121 -13.95 17.24 19.87
N THR A 122 -13.51 16.51 18.84
CA THR A 122 -14.44 16.05 17.78
C THR A 122 -15.49 15.09 18.31
N THR A 123 -15.13 14.18 19.22
CA THR A 123 -16.07 13.25 19.85
C THR A 123 -17.11 14.00 20.69
N LEU A 124 -16.67 14.96 21.51
CA LEU A 124 -17.58 15.78 22.32
C LEU A 124 -18.55 16.58 21.45
N LEU A 125 -18.04 17.22 20.39
CA LEU A 125 -18.86 18.00 19.48
C LEU A 125 -19.90 17.12 18.76
N ASN A 126 -19.48 15.94 18.29
CA ASN A 126 -20.38 14.99 17.64
C ASN A 126 -21.47 14.51 18.59
N ALA A 127 -21.13 14.17 19.84
CA ALA A 127 -22.11 13.75 20.83
C ALA A 127 -23.14 14.84 21.14
N VAL A 128 -22.70 16.10 21.34
CA VAL A 128 -23.61 17.23 21.60
C VAL A 128 -24.53 17.49 20.40
N LEU A 129 -23.98 17.50 19.19
CA LEU A 129 -24.76 17.70 17.95
C LEU A 129 -25.74 16.55 17.70
N SER A 130 -25.35 15.31 17.98
CA SER A 130 -26.16 14.10 17.84
C SER A 130 -27.38 14.15 18.77
N VAL A 131 -27.15 14.39 20.06
CA VAL A 131 -28.22 14.49 21.08
C VAL A 131 -29.16 15.66 20.79
N GLY A 132 -28.60 16.86 20.58
CA GLY A 132 -29.38 18.07 20.33
C GLY A 132 -30.13 18.00 19.00
N GLY A 133 -29.47 17.54 17.95
CA GLY A 133 -30.03 17.40 16.61
C GLY A 133 -31.16 16.38 16.55
N ALA A 134 -30.99 15.21 17.16
CA ALA A 134 -32.02 14.18 17.19
C ALA A 134 -33.25 14.62 18.01
N GLY A 135 -33.04 15.23 19.18
CA GLY A 135 -34.11 15.77 20.01
C GLY A 135 -34.89 16.89 19.31
N PHE A 136 -34.17 17.83 18.68
CA PHE A 136 -34.78 18.92 17.92
C PHE A 136 -35.55 18.40 16.69
N ALA A 137 -34.97 17.47 15.94
CA ALA A 137 -35.62 16.86 14.78
C ALA A 137 -36.92 16.14 15.17
N ALA A 138 -36.91 15.39 16.28
CA ALA A 138 -38.10 14.72 16.80
C ALA A 138 -39.19 15.72 17.23
N TRP A 139 -38.81 16.79 17.94
CA TRP A 139 -39.74 17.86 18.34
C TRP A 139 -40.33 18.61 17.13
N TYR A 140 -39.50 18.87 16.13
CA TYR A 140 -39.91 19.53 14.89
C TYR A 140 -40.87 18.65 14.08
N ALA A 141 -40.54 17.37 13.89
CA ALA A 141 -41.38 16.42 13.18
C ALA A 141 -42.74 16.22 13.86
N ALA A 142 -42.77 16.14 15.19
CA ALA A 142 -44.03 16.05 15.94
C ALA A 142 -44.91 17.31 15.79
N GLY A 143 -44.30 18.47 15.50
CA GLY A 143 -45.01 19.70 15.16
C GLY A 143 -45.74 19.64 13.82
N GLN A 144 -45.16 18.96 12.82
CA GLN A 144 -45.79 18.79 11.51
C GLN A 144 -47.06 17.93 11.58
N VAL A 145 -47.15 17.03 12.56
CA VAL A 145 -48.31 16.14 12.79
C VAL A 145 -49.38 16.80 13.69
N ARG A 146 -49.22 18.09 14.03
CA ARG A 146 -50.14 18.87 14.90
C ARG A 146 -50.36 18.25 16.30
N TRP A 147 -49.36 17.59 16.86
CA TRP A 147 -49.44 17.10 18.24
C TRP A 147 -49.45 18.26 19.24
N ARG A 148 -50.10 18.07 20.40
CA ARG A 148 -50.06 19.05 21.52
C ARG A 148 -48.61 19.26 21.96
N ASP A 149 -48.27 20.47 22.37
CA ASP A 149 -46.90 20.85 22.71
C ASP A 149 -46.29 20.01 23.84
N GLU A 150 -47.12 19.56 24.80
CA GLU A 150 -46.72 18.61 25.85
C GLU A 150 -46.12 17.32 25.26
N TRP A 151 -46.80 16.70 24.29
CA TRP A 151 -46.37 15.46 23.65
C TRP A 151 -45.14 15.67 22.75
N ARG A 152 -45.02 16.84 22.12
CA ARG A 152 -43.84 17.19 21.32
C ARG A 152 -42.59 17.30 22.18
N ALA A 153 -42.70 17.96 23.35
CA ALA A 153 -41.60 18.11 24.29
C ALA A 153 -41.18 16.75 24.88
N LEU A 154 -42.15 15.92 25.29
CA LEU A 154 -41.89 14.57 25.80
C LEU A 154 -41.18 13.69 24.77
N LEU A 155 -41.63 13.71 23.51
CA LEU A 155 -40.99 12.93 22.44
C LEU A 155 -39.56 13.42 22.16
N GLY A 156 -39.36 14.74 22.05
CA GLY A 156 -38.03 15.32 21.84
C GLY A 156 -37.05 14.96 22.96
N MET A 157 -37.48 15.06 24.22
CA MET A 157 -36.66 14.66 25.38
C MET A 157 -36.38 13.14 25.40
N ALA A 158 -37.37 12.31 25.06
CA ALA A 158 -37.19 10.86 25.01
C ALA A 158 -36.15 10.45 23.96
N VAL A 159 -36.23 11.04 22.75
CA VAL A 159 -35.26 10.78 21.67
C VAL A 159 -33.86 11.28 22.07
N ALA A 160 -33.75 12.49 22.61
CA ALA A 160 -32.48 13.02 23.11
C ALA A 160 -31.87 12.12 24.20
N ALA A 161 -32.67 11.61 25.13
CA ALA A 161 -32.20 10.71 26.19
C ALA A 161 -31.69 9.37 25.63
N ILE A 162 -32.40 8.77 24.68
CA ILE A 162 -31.96 7.52 24.02
C ILE A 162 -30.62 7.73 23.30
N VAL A 163 -30.49 8.82 22.54
CA VAL A 163 -29.25 9.14 21.83
C VAL A 163 -28.11 9.41 22.81
N ALA A 164 -28.36 10.13 23.91
CA ALA A 164 -27.35 10.39 24.93
C ALA A 164 -26.84 9.09 25.58
N ILE A 165 -27.74 8.13 25.84
CA ILE A 165 -27.34 6.81 26.36
C ILE A 165 -26.50 6.06 25.33
N ALA A 166 -26.87 6.09 24.05
CA ALA A 166 -26.12 5.43 22.99
C ALA A 166 -24.71 6.02 22.82
N GLU A 167 -24.58 7.35 22.80
CA GLU A 167 -23.29 8.06 22.78
C GLU A 167 -22.46 7.73 24.03
N GLY A 168 -23.09 7.62 25.20
CA GLY A 168 -22.41 7.21 26.45
C GLY A 168 -21.84 5.79 26.38
N ILE A 169 -22.59 4.84 25.81
CA ILE A 169 -22.10 3.46 25.61
C ILE A 169 -20.94 3.43 24.62
N LEU A 170 -21.05 4.18 23.51
CA LEU A 170 -19.97 4.32 22.52
C LEU A 170 -18.70 4.93 23.15
N TYR A 171 -18.86 5.93 24.01
CA TYR A 171 -17.76 6.53 24.75
C TYR A 171 -17.06 5.51 25.66
N VAL A 172 -17.82 4.74 26.45
CA VAL A 172 -17.25 3.70 27.35
C VAL A 172 -16.51 2.62 26.56
N LEU A 173 -17.07 2.18 25.42
CA LEU A 173 -16.41 1.21 24.55
C LEU A 173 -15.11 1.76 23.96
N TRP A 174 -15.10 3.03 23.56
CA TRP A 174 -13.90 3.67 23.04
C TRP A 174 -12.83 3.82 24.13
N ASP A 175 -13.21 4.25 25.32
CA ASP A 175 -12.33 4.41 26.48
C ASP A 175 -11.70 3.06 26.88
N SER A 176 -12.46 1.97 26.85
CA SER A 176 -11.94 0.62 27.14
C SER A 176 -10.92 0.07 26.12
N ARG A 177 -10.91 0.62 24.89
CA ARG A 177 -10.02 0.19 23.79
C ARG A 177 -8.79 1.06 23.64
N ARG A 178 -8.70 2.11 24.44
CA ARG A 178 -7.64 3.09 24.44
C ARG A 178 -6.54 2.70 25.42
#